data_AF-A0A8J7QZP0-F1
#
_entry.id   AF-A0A8J7QZP0-F1
#
_cell.length_a   1.000
_cell.length_b   1.000
_cell.length_c   1.000
_cell.angle_alpha   90.00
_cell.angle_beta   90.00
_cell.angle_gamma   90.00
#
_symmetry.space_group_name_H-M   'P 1'
#
loop_
_entity.id
_entity.type
_entity.pdbx_description
1 polymer ?
#
loop_
_entity_poly.entity_id
_entity_poly.type
_entity_poly.pdbx_seq_one_letter_code
_entity_poly.pdbx_strand_id
1 'polypeptide(L)'
;MLRVRAELVGGKIKDVMLSGDFFMVPENALPELESALAGADLERDGIEKRIFDFYEASKIQTPGLSPGDFVDAIMKLGKDARETG
;
A
#
# COMPACT_ATOMS: atom_id res chain seq x y z
N MET A 1 4.45 -13.21 -4.67
CA MET A 1 3.97 -12.98 -3.28
C MET A 1 4.20 -11.53 -2.93
N LEU A 2 3.14 -10.79 -2.61
CA LEU A 2 3.22 -9.39 -2.20
C LEU A 2 3.60 -9.32 -0.72
N ARG A 3 4.68 -8.62 -0.40
CA ARG A 3 5.10 -8.26 0.95
C ARG A 3 4.94 -6.77 1.10
N VAL A 4 4.36 -6.37 2.21
CA VAL A 4 4.23 -4.97 2.58
C VAL A 4 4.97 -4.79 3.89
N ARG A 5 5.61 -3.65 4.06
CA ARG A 5 6.16 -3.19 5.33
C ARG A 5 5.71 -1.77 5.50
N ALA A 6 5.18 -1.41 6.66
CA ALA A 6 4.85 -0.02 6.95
C ALA A 6 5.36 0.34 8.32
N GLU A 7 5.92 1.54 8.45
CA GLU A 7 6.23 2.16 9.72
C GLU A 7 5.03 2.98 10.16
N LEU A 8 4.51 2.72 11.36
CA LEU A 8 3.36 3.43 11.90
C LEU A 8 3.79 4.33 13.05
N VAL A 9 3.37 5.59 13.03
CA VAL A 9 3.61 6.54 14.12
C VAL A 9 2.29 7.21 14.49
N GLY A 10 1.82 6.97 15.71
CA GLY A 10 0.58 7.57 16.21
C GLY A 10 -0.67 7.17 15.42
N GLY A 11 -0.70 5.97 14.82
CA GLY A 11 -1.83 5.48 14.02
C GLY A 11 -1.77 5.87 12.53
N LYS A 12 -0.75 6.63 12.11
CA LYS A 12 -0.53 7.02 10.73
C LYS A 12 0.64 6.26 10.12
N ILE A 13 0.56 5.99 8.83
CA ILE A 13 1.65 5.44 8.03
C ILE A 13 2.71 6.53 7.91
N LYS A 14 3.88 6.32 8.50
CA LYS A 14 5.04 7.19 8.32
C LYS A 14 5.79 6.85 7.03
N ASP A 15 5.93 5.57 6.75
CA ASP A 15 6.60 5.05 5.57
C ASP A 15 5.97 3.70 5.19
N VAL A 16 5.91 3.38 3.90
CA VAL A 16 5.46 2.08 3.42
C VAL A 16 6.38 1.60 2.31
N MET A 17 6.76 0.33 2.39
CA MET A 17 7.58 -0.36 1.43
C MET A 17 6.82 -1.57 0.87
N LEU A 18 6.59 -1.55 -0.43
CA LEU A 18 5.93 -2.60 -1.20
C LEU A 18 7.01 -3.42 -1.91
N SER A 19 7.08 -4.72 -1.64
CA SER A 19 8.09 -5.61 -2.22
C SER A 19 7.50 -6.95 -2.55
N GLY A 20 7.83 -7.51 -3.70
CA GLY A 20 7.33 -8.81 -4.08
C GLY A 20 7.60 -9.13 -5.53
N ASP A 21 7.13 -10.30 -5.92
CA ASP A 21 7.11 -10.72 -7.31
C ASP A 21 5.85 -10.15 -7.96
N PHE A 22 5.89 -8.85 -8.27
CA PHE A 22 4.85 -8.15 -9.00
C PHE A 22 5.49 -7.15 -9.95
N PHE A 23 4.77 -6.83 -11.02
CA PHE A 23 5.17 -5.81 -11.97
C PHE A 23 4.23 -4.62 -11.85
N MET A 24 4.79 -3.42 -11.85
CA MET A 24 4.04 -2.18 -11.88
C MET A 24 4.62 -1.30 -12.99
N VAL A 25 3.74 -0.79 -13.85
CA VAL A 25 4.13 0.05 -14.97
C VAL A 25 3.32 1.35 -14.93
N PRO A 26 3.96 2.52 -15.05
CA PRO A 26 5.41 2.76 -15.20
C PRO A 26 6.25 2.42 -13.95
N GLU A 27 7.57 2.23 -14.09
CA GLU A 27 8.48 1.86 -12.97
C GLU A 27 8.47 2.89 -11.81
N ASN A 28 8.23 4.17 -12.12
CA ASN A 28 8.11 5.22 -11.10
C ASN A 28 6.81 5.17 -10.30
N ALA A 29 5.84 4.35 -10.70
CA ALA A 29 4.56 4.27 -10.00
C ALA A 29 4.66 3.65 -8.62
N LEU A 30 5.61 2.74 -8.41
CA LEU A 30 5.81 2.09 -7.12
C LEU A 30 6.24 3.09 -6.04
N PRO A 31 7.34 3.85 -6.20
CA PRO A 31 7.74 4.85 -5.20
C PRO A 31 6.72 5.98 -5.05
N GLU A 32 6.00 6.34 -6.11
CA GLU A 32 4.92 7.32 -6.05
C GLU A 32 3.72 6.81 -5.22
N LEU A 33 3.35 5.54 -5.37
CA LEU A 33 2.30 4.90 -4.57
C LEU A 33 2.72 4.83 -3.09
N GLU A 34 3.96 4.44 -2.82
CA GLU A 34 4.53 4.39 -1.47
C GLU A 34 4.48 5.76 -0.80
N SER A 35 4.89 6.81 -1.53
CA SER A 35 4.82 8.18 -1.04
C SER A 35 3.38 8.68 -0.87
N ALA A 36 2.45 8.29 -1.75
CA ALA A 36 1.05 8.66 -1.64
C ALA A 36 0.38 8.05 -0.40
N LEU A 37 0.80 6.86 0.01
CA LEU A 37 0.35 6.16 1.20
C LEU A 37 1.04 6.67 2.48
N ALA A 38 2.25 7.21 2.39
CA ALA A 38 2.90 7.88 3.50
C ALA A 38 2.08 9.10 3.95
N GLY A 39 1.79 9.17 5.24
CA GLY A 39 0.92 10.16 5.88
C GLY A 39 -0.54 9.74 5.97
N ALA A 40 -0.96 8.65 5.31
CA ALA A 40 -2.33 8.16 5.41
C ALA A 40 -2.60 7.49 6.77
N ASP A 41 -3.83 7.61 7.27
CA ASP A 41 -4.28 6.82 8.41
C ASP A 41 -4.40 5.35 7.98
N LEU A 42 -4.03 4.42 8.88
CA LEU A 42 -4.14 2.98 8.64
C LEU A 42 -5.60 2.52 8.77
N GLU A 43 -6.46 3.07 7.91
CA GLU A 43 -7.89 2.78 7.83
C GLU A 43 -8.23 2.27 6.43
N ARG A 44 -9.08 1.23 6.38
CA ARG A 44 -9.43 0.57 5.11
C ARG A 44 -9.98 1.54 4.08
N ASP A 45 -10.92 2.41 4.46
CA ASP A 45 -11.54 3.39 3.56
C ASP A 45 -10.52 4.41 3.02
N GLY A 46 -9.65 4.92 3.90
CA GLY A 46 -8.61 5.89 3.54
C GLY A 46 -7.58 5.29 2.58
N ILE A 47 -7.10 4.09 2.87
CA ILE A 47 -6.14 3.38 2.02
C ILE A 47 -6.77 2.97 0.69
N GLU A 48 -7.99 2.44 0.70
CA GLU A 48 -8.71 2.06 -0.52
C GLU A 48 -8.89 3.26 -1.45
N LYS A 49 -9.40 4.40 -0.93
CA LYS A 49 -9.51 5.63 -1.72
C LYS A 49 -8.17 6.09 -2.25
N ARG A 50 -7.12 6.10 -1.43
CA ARG A 50 -5.80 6.59 -1.83
C ARG A 50 -5.21 5.77 -2.97
N ILE A 51 -5.34 4.44 -2.88
CA ILE A 51 -4.89 3.52 -3.92
C ILE A 51 -5.74 3.70 -5.16
N PHE A 52 -7.06 3.73 -5.06
CA PHE A 52 -7.94 3.86 -6.21
C PHE A 52 -7.70 5.17 -6.98
N ASP A 53 -7.63 6.28 -6.24
CA ASP A 53 -7.35 7.61 -6.78
C ASP A 53 -5.98 7.64 -7.48
N PHE A 54 -4.96 7.02 -6.88
CA PHE A 54 -3.63 6.90 -7.49
C PHE A 54 -3.66 6.04 -8.76
N TYR A 55 -4.41 4.94 -8.77
CA TYR A 55 -4.59 4.09 -9.95
C TYR A 55 -5.26 4.83 -11.10
N GLU A 56 -6.31 5.61 -10.82
CA GLU A 56 -7.00 6.42 -11.83
C GLU A 56 -6.16 7.60 -12.31
N ALA A 57 -5.49 8.31 -11.40
CA ALA A 57 -4.68 9.48 -11.72
C ALA A 57 -3.41 9.13 -12.51
N SER A 58 -2.66 8.11 -12.06
CA SER A 58 -1.38 7.71 -12.66
C SER A 58 -1.54 6.70 -13.80
N LYS A 59 -2.77 6.20 -14.05
CA LYS A 59 -3.09 5.18 -15.07
C LYS A 59 -2.15 3.97 -15.03
N ILE A 60 -1.85 3.54 -13.81
CA ILE A 60 -0.90 2.47 -13.56
C ILE A 60 -1.50 1.11 -13.83
N GLN A 61 -0.64 0.17 -14.24
CA GLN A 61 -1.04 -1.21 -14.48
C GLN A 61 -0.18 -2.15 -13.66
N THR A 62 -0.85 -3.04 -12.95
CA THR A 62 -0.24 -4.11 -12.14
C THR A 62 -0.74 -5.47 -12.61
N PRO A 63 -0.14 -6.07 -13.66
CA PRO A 63 -0.55 -7.40 -14.09
C PRO A 63 -0.38 -8.42 -12.96
N GLY A 64 -1.47 -9.10 -12.62
CA GLY A 64 -1.50 -10.12 -11.56
C GLY A 64 -1.84 -9.60 -10.16
N LEU A 65 -2.06 -8.28 -9.98
CA LEU A 65 -2.54 -7.70 -8.72
C LEU A 65 -3.64 -6.67 -8.97
N SER A 66 -4.67 -6.69 -8.13
CA SER A 66 -5.69 -5.65 -8.12
C SER A 66 -5.38 -4.60 -7.06
N PRO A 67 -5.87 -3.35 -7.18
CA PRO A 67 -5.73 -2.34 -6.13
C PRO A 67 -6.26 -2.84 -4.76
N GLY A 68 -7.29 -3.69 -4.76
CA GLY A 68 -7.80 -4.34 -3.54
C GLY A 68 -6.81 -5.30 -2.86
N ASP A 69 -5.92 -5.96 -3.61
CA ASP A 69 -4.87 -6.81 -3.03
C ASP A 69 -3.87 -5.98 -2.22
N PHE A 70 -3.54 -4.78 -2.70
CA PHE A 70 -2.70 -3.84 -1.97
C PHE A 70 -3.38 -3.36 -0.69
N VAL A 71 -4.67 -3.03 -0.75
CA VAL A 71 -5.46 -2.65 0.44
C VAL A 71 -5.43 -3.77 1.47
N ASP A 72 -5.74 -5.01 1.07
CA ASP A 72 -5.78 -6.15 1.99
C ASP A 72 -4.39 -6.43 2.60
N ALA A 73 -3.33 -6.33 1.81
CA ALA A 73 -1.97 -6.54 2.27
C ALA A 73 -1.49 -5.44 3.24
N ILE A 74 -1.88 -4.18 3.01
CA ILE A 74 -1.60 -3.08 3.95
C ILE A 74 -2.42 -3.27 5.24
N MET A 75 -3.69 -3.63 5.14
CA MET A 75 -4.56 -3.87 6.31
C MET A 75 -4.10 -5.04 7.18
N LYS A 76 -3.42 -6.04 6.59
CA LYS A 76 -2.80 -7.13 7.35
C LYS A 76 -1.69 -6.65 8.28
N LEU A 77 -0.95 -5.58 7.94
CA LEU A 77 0.11 -5.04 8.81
C LEU A 77 -0.41 -4.58 10.18
N GLY A 78 -1.58 -3.95 10.21
CA GLY A 78 -2.22 -3.53 11.45
C GLY A 78 -2.69 -4.71 12.31
N LYS A 79 -2.79 -5.91 11.73
CA LYS A 79 -3.20 -7.14 12.40
C LYS A 79 -1.99 -7.91 12.93
N ASP A 80 -0.96 -8.09 12.13
CA ASP A 80 0.28 -8.79 12.49
C ASP A 80 1.10 -8.06 13.57
N ALA A 81 1.01 -6.73 13.67
CA ALA A 81 1.65 -5.97 14.76
C ALA A 81 1.13 -6.34 16.17
N ARG A 82 0.04 -7.11 16.27
CA ARG A 82 -0.51 -7.63 17.53
C ARG A 82 -0.12 -9.09 17.83
N GLU A 83 0.56 -9.80 16.92
CA GLU A 83 0.88 -11.24 17.09
C GLU A 83 2.35 -11.52 17.47
N THR A 84 3.19 -10.49 17.58
CA THR A 84 4.46 -10.57 18.34
C THR A 84 4.27 -9.93 19.70
N GLY A 85 3.55 -10.61 20.59
CA GLY A 85 3.37 -10.27 22.00
C GLY A 85 3.56 -11.51 22.86
#